data_AF-A0A1V4SUW8-F1
#
_entry.id   AF-A0A1V4SUW8-F1
#
_cell.length_a   1.000
_cell.length_b   1.000
_cell.length_c   1.000
_cell.angle_alpha   90.00
_cell.angle_beta   90.00
_cell.angle_gamma   90.00
#
_symmetry.space_group_name_H-M   'P 1'
#
loop_
_entity.id
_entity.type
_entity.pdbx_description
1 polymer ?
#
loop_
_entity_poly.entity_id
_entity_poly.type
_entity_poly.pdbx_seq_one_letter_code
_entity_poly.pdbx_strand_id
1 'polypeptide(L)'
;MYKAKIKLNGKEYKGTLTFATIKEIQEVLETDFEKKLTVTQIFEALEKKDLIVISTFILATLKELNKEKENEIVRDFAEDGQDSLEELENKFKKMITYVNDIFKKCMPLNSKKEVNKRQFVSLNEESGDWEYDNLEFLWNSILKRNNNFLDITPKNFFEQVNVYKKANKIQDEEVVIG
;
A
#
# COMPACT_ATOMS: atom_id res chain seq x y z
N MET A 1 -9.47 11.29 2.02
CA MET A 1 -8.49 10.20 2.25
C MET A 1 -9.21 8.86 2.13
N TYR A 2 -8.70 7.96 1.31
CA TYR A 2 -9.28 6.63 1.06
C TYR A 2 -9.08 5.71 2.27
N LYS A 3 -10.07 4.88 2.62
CA LYS A 3 -10.03 4.07 3.85
C LYS A 3 -10.62 2.67 3.66
N ALA A 4 -9.97 1.65 4.20
CA ALA A 4 -10.53 0.31 4.38
C ALA A 4 -10.81 0.04 5.86
N LYS A 5 -11.58 -1.01 6.13
CA LYS A 5 -11.99 -1.40 7.48
C LYS A 5 -11.68 -2.87 7.72
N ILE A 6 -11.23 -3.19 8.93
CA ILE A 6 -11.07 -4.56 9.40
C ILE A 6 -11.68 -4.69 10.79
N LYS A 7 -12.25 -5.85 11.08
CA LYS A 7 -12.77 -6.18 12.41
C LYS A 7 -11.82 -7.16 13.10
N LEU A 8 -11.18 -6.71 14.17
CA LEU A 8 -10.30 -7.49 15.03
C LEU A 8 -10.95 -7.55 16.41
N ASN A 9 -11.10 -8.74 17.00
CA ASN A 9 -11.68 -8.92 18.35
C ASN A 9 -12.99 -8.20 18.62
N GLY A 10 -13.91 -8.23 17.65
CA GLY A 10 -15.18 -7.53 17.80
C GLY A 10 -15.12 -6.02 17.52
N LYS A 11 -13.92 -5.43 17.44
CA LYS A 11 -13.70 -3.99 17.23
C LYS A 11 -13.40 -3.68 15.77
N GLU A 12 -13.95 -2.58 15.27
CA GLU A 12 -13.70 -2.11 13.91
C GLU A 12 -12.58 -1.08 13.90
N TYR A 13 -11.55 -1.34 13.09
CA TYR A 13 -10.46 -0.42 12.82
C TYR A 13 -10.50 0.07 11.38
N LYS A 14 -10.11 1.32 11.16
CA LYS A 14 -9.97 1.92 9.82
C LYS A 14 -8.50 2.05 9.49
N GLY A 15 -8.11 1.73 8.26
CA GLY A 15 -6.75 1.97 7.78
C GLY A 15 -6.70 2.62 6.41
N THR A 16 -5.51 3.09 6.05
CA THR A 16 -5.19 3.80 4.82
C THR A 16 -3.79 3.42 4.35
N LEU A 17 -3.48 3.64 3.08
CA LEU A 17 -2.13 3.49 2.53
C LEU A 17 -1.67 4.81 1.93
N THR A 18 -0.77 5.49 2.62
CA THR A 18 -0.06 6.69 2.15
C THR A 18 1.40 6.37 1.87
N PHE A 19 2.15 7.33 1.31
CA PHE A 19 3.61 7.19 1.20
C PHE A 19 4.29 7.09 2.57
N ALA A 20 3.77 7.76 3.61
CA ALA A 20 4.24 7.56 4.99
C ALA A 20 4.11 6.09 5.42
N THR A 21 2.94 5.49 5.19
CA THR A 21 2.68 4.10 5.53
C THR A 21 3.59 3.12 4.78
N ILE A 22 3.83 3.36 3.48
CA ILE A 22 4.72 2.49 2.68
C ILE A 22 6.16 2.58 3.18
N LYS A 23 6.60 3.80 3.52
CA LYS A 23 7.92 4.04 4.10
C LYS A 23 8.08 3.35 5.46
N GLU A 24 7.08 3.46 6.34
CA GLU A 24 7.05 2.76 7.64
C GLU A 24 7.16 1.23 7.45
N ILE A 25 6.47 0.66 6.45
CA ILE A 25 6.55 -0.77 6.16
C ILE A 25 7.99 -1.16 5.77
N GLN A 26 8.66 -0.38 4.92
CA GLN A 26 10.05 -0.63 4.55
C GLN A 26 10.98 -0.55 5.76
N GLU A 27 10.83 0.50 6.58
CA GLU A 27 11.63 0.71 7.78
C GLU A 27 11.49 -0.46 8.75
N VAL A 28 10.26 -0.86 9.10
CA VAL A 28 10.01 -1.99 10.01
C VAL A 28 10.55 -3.30 9.45
N LEU A 29 10.39 -3.56 8.14
CA LEU A 29 10.93 -4.77 7.53
C LEU A 29 12.45 -4.82 7.57
N GLU A 30 13.12 -3.69 7.37
CA GLU A 30 14.57 -3.58 7.45
C GLU A 30 15.07 -3.70 8.90
N THR A 31 14.45 -3.00 9.87
CA THR A 31 14.94 -2.94 11.24
C THR A 31 14.58 -4.15 12.08
N ASP A 32 13.35 -4.66 11.97
CA ASP A 32 12.82 -5.65 12.91
C ASP A 32 12.93 -7.08 12.35
N PHE A 33 13.06 -7.21 11.02
CA PHE A 33 13.08 -8.49 10.33
C PHE A 33 14.30 -8.71 9.42
N GLU A 34 15.24 -7.74 9.35
CA GLU A 34 16.42 -7.78 8.49
C GLU A 34 16.07 -8.01 6.99
N LYS A 35 14.85 -7.63 6.58
CA LYS A 35 14.32 -7.77 5.22
C LYS A 35 14.35 -6.42 4.51
N LYS A 36 15.48 -6.10 3.88
CA LYS A 36 15.59 -4.91 3.03
C LYS A 36 14.86 -5.12 1.71
N LEU A 37 13.62 -4.63 1.63
CA LEU A 37 12.76 -4.76 0.45
C LEU A 37 12.48 -3.40 -0.20
N THR A 38 12.49 -3.41 -1.53
CA THR A 38 11.95 -2.33 -2.36
C THR A 38 10.42 -2.25 -2.22
N VAL A 39 9.80 -1.12 -2.57
CA VAL A 39 8.34 -0.98 -2.57
C VAL A 39 7.72 -2.02 -3.50
N THR A 40 8.33 -2.25 -4.65
CA THR A 40 7.91 -3.28 -5.61
C THR A 40 8.00 -4.68 -5.01
N GLN A 41 9.11 -5.01 -4.32
CA GLN A 41 9.28 -6.31 -3.66
C GLN A 41 8.28 -6.51 -2.51
N ILE A 42 7.90 -5.46 -1.78
CA ILE A 42 6.84 -5.54 -0.77
C ILE A 42 5.53 -5.98 -1.42
N PHE A 43 5.15 -5.38 -2.54
CA PHE A 43 3.90 -5.74 -3.23
C PHE A 43 3.95 -7.17 -3.79
N GLU A 44 5.07 -7.60 -4.34
CA GLU A 44 5.27 -9.00 -4.75
C GLU A 44 5.16 -9.97 -3.57
N ALA A 45 5.72 -9.62 -2.41
CA ALA A 45 5.65 -10.45 -1.21
C ALA A 45 4.22 -10.56 -0.67
N LEU A 46 3.43 -9.48 -0.76
CA LEU A 46 1.99 -9.52 -0.44
C LEU A 46 1.22 -10.45 -1.38
N GLU A 47 1.53 -10.45 -2.67
CA GLU A 47 0.93 -11.36 -3.65
C GLU A 47 1.29 -12.83 -3.35
N LYS A 48 2.56 -13.07 -2.99
CA LYS A 48 3.08 -14.38 -2.55
C LYS A 48 2.61 -14.79 -1.15
N LYS A 49 1.82 -13.93 -0.48
CA LYS A 49 1.25 -14.15 0.85
C LYS A 49 2.31 -14.34 1.95
N ASP A 50 3.43 -13.61 1.87
CA ASP A 50 4.40 -13.56 2.96
C ASP A 50 3.72 -12.98 4.21
N LEU A 51 3.61 -13.79 5.27
CA LEU A 51 2.88 -13.43 6.48
C LEU A 51 3.53 -12.29 7.26
N ILE A 52 4.86 -12.17 7.23
CA ILE A 52 5.59 -11.07 7.89
C ILE A 52 5.24 -9.77 7.17
N VAL A 53 5.28 -9.77 5.84
CA VAL A 53 4.94 -8.58 5.04
C VAL A 53 3.46 -8.24 5.17
N ILE A 54 2.55 -9.22 5.13
CA ILE A 54 1.11 -9.01 5.34
C ILE A 54 0.86 -8.37 6.72
N SER A 55 1.44 -8.93 7.77
CA SER A 55 1.22 -8.45 9.15
C SER A 55 1.75 -7.03 9.32
N THR A 56 2.97 -6.78 8.85
CA THR A 56 3.58 -5.44 8.87
C THR A 56 2.73 -4.43 8.10
N PHE A 57 2.28 -4.81 6.91
CA PHE A 57 1.40 -3.97 6.08
C PHE A 57 0.09 -3.64 6.78
N ILE A 58 -0.58 -4.64 7.38
CA ILE A 58 -1.85 -4.42 8.09
C ILE A 58 -1.62 -3.48 9.27
N LEU A 59 -0.61 -3.75 10.10
CA LEU A 59 -0.33 -2.92 11.28
C LEU A 59 -0.02 -1.48 10.90
N ALA A 60 0.90 -1.24 9.96
CA ALA A 60 1.24 0.12 9.51
C ALA A 60 0.01 0.87 8.95
N THR A 61 -0.79 0.22 8.10
CA THR A 61 -2.00 0.86 7.53
C THR A 61 -3.05 1.21 8.58
N LEU A 62 -3.13 0.47 9.68
CA LEU A 62 -4.03 0.77 10.79
C LEU A 62 -3.47 1.85 11.70
N LYS A 63 -2.18 1.78 12.06
CA LYS A 63 -1.54 2.76 12.97
C LYS A 63 -1.71 4.19 12.49
N GLU A 64 -1.57 4.42 11.18
CA GLU A 64 -1.65 5.77 10.60
C GLU A 64 -2.95 6.51 10.95
N LEU A 65 -4.09 5.79 11.07
CA LEU A 65 -5.38 6.39 11.43
C LEU A 65 -5.80 6.17 12.88
N ASN A 66 -4.99 5.45 13.68
CA ASN A 66 -5.35 5.03 15.03
C ASN A 66 -4.14 5.12 15.99
N LYS A 67 -3.30 6.16 15.87
CA LYS A 67 -2.05 6.33 16.64
C LYS A 67 -2.24 6.13 18.15
N GLU A 68 -3.32 6.66 18.73
CA GLU A 68 -3.66 6.51 20.15
C GLU A 68 -4.04 5.08 20.59
N LYS A 69 -4.24 4.17 19.63
CA LYS A 69 -4.71 2.79 19.86
C LYS A 69 -3.72 1.74 19.35
N GLU A 70 -2.48 2.11 19.10
CA GLU A 70 -1.47 1.21 18.53
C GLU A 70 -1.33 -0.09 19.35
N ASN A 71 -1.13 0.03 20.66
CA ASN A 71 -1.01 -1.14 21.55
C ASN A 71 -2.28 -2.01 21.56
N GLU A 72 -3.45 -1.38 21.41
CA GLU A 72 -4.73 -2.09 21.33
C GLU A 72 -4.84 -2.88 20.02
N ILE A 73 -4.43 -2.29 18.90
CA ILE A 73 -4.42 -2.93 17.59
C ILE A 73 -3.46 -4.11 17.58
N VAL A 74 -2.23 -3.94 18.09
CA VAL A 74 -1.25 -5.03 18.13
C VAL A 74 -1.78 -6.20 18.95
N ARG A 75 -2.36 -5.92 20.12
CA ARG A 75 -2.97 -6.96 20.97
C ARG A 75 -4.15 -7.65 20.28
N ASP A 76 -5.05 -6.88 19.69
CA ASP A 76 -6.24 -7.42 19.01
C ASP A 76 -5.86 -8.15 17.69
N PHE A 77 -4.68 -7.87 17.13
CA PHE A 77 -4.14 -8.57 15.96
C PHE A 77 -3.40 -9.87 16.33
N ALA A 78 -2.77 -9.91 17.50
CA ALA A 78 -1.88 -10.99 17.92
C ALA A 78 -2.56 -12.13 18.72
N GLU A 79 -3.90 -12.22 18.77
CA GLU A 79 -4.66 -13.08 19.70
C GLU A 79 -4.04 -14.45 20.09
N ASP A 80 -4.16 -14.75 21.39
CA ASP A 80 -3.62 -15.92 22.08
C ASP A 80 -4.09 -17.27 21.51
N GLY A 81 -3.26 -17.88 20.66
CA GLY A 81 -2.79 -19.28 20.75
C GLY A 81 -3.76 -20.47 20.79
N GLN A 82 -5.09 -20.28 20.76
CA GLN A 82 -6.08 -21.38 20.89
C GLN A 82 -7.09 -21.45 19.74
N ASP A 83 -6.83 -20.75 18.62
CA ASP A 83 -7.70 -20.82 17.45
C ASP A 83 -7.72 -22.24 16.86
N SER A 84 -8.93 -22.71 16.55
CA SER A 84 -9.11 -23.85 15.65
C SER A 84 -8.58 -23.54 14.24
N LEU A 85 -8.33 -24.57 13.43
CA LEU A 85 -7.90 -24.40 12.04
C LEU A 85 -8.89 -23.55 11.22
N GLU A 86 -10.19 -23.71 11.46
CA GLU A 86 -11.24 -22.94 10.79
C GLU A 86 -11.19 -21.45 11.18
N GLU A 87 -10.93 -21.14 12.46
CA GLU A 87 -10.77 -19.77 12.94
C GLU A 87 -9.52 -19.11 12.34
N LEU A 88 -8.40 -19.83 12.27
CA LEU A 88 -7.18 -19.37 11.61
C LEU A 88 -7.41 -19.08 10.12
N GLU A 89 -8.08 -19.98 9.40
CA GLU A 89 -8.44 -19.75 8.00
C GLU A 89 -9.30 -18.51 7.82
N ASN A 90 -10.29 -18.33 8.70
CA ASN A 90 -11.19 -17.17 8.65
C ASN A 90 -10.44 -15.87 8.97
N LYS A 91 -9.51 -15.89 9.92
CA LYS A 91 -8.62 -14.75 10.20
C LYS A 91 -7.76 -14.42 8.98
N PHE A 92 -7.13 -15.42 8.36
CA PHE A 92 -6.32 -15.24 7.16
C PHE A 92 -7.14 -14.67 5.99
N LYS A 93 -8.34 -15.21 5.73
CA LYS A 93 -9.26 -14.68 4.70
C LYS A 93 -9.62 -13.22 4.95
N LYS A 94 -9.89 -12.84 6.21
CA LYS A 94 -10.17 -11.44 6.59
C LYS A 94 -8.97 -10.52 6.34
N MET A 95 -7.76 -10.94 6.71
CA MET A 95 -6.52 -10.19 6.46
C MET A 95 -6.31 -9.94 4.97
N ILE A 96 -6.38 -10.99 4.14
CA ILE A 96 -6.24 -10.87 2.68
C ILE A 96 -7.34 -9.99 2.08
N THR A 97 -8.58 -10.11 2.57
CA THR A 97 -9.69 -9.25 2.12
C THR A 97 -9.41 -7.78 2.43
N TYR A 98 -8.94 -7.48 3.63
CA TYR A 98 -8.59 -6.12 4.04
C TYR A 98 -7.44 -5.55 3.21
N VAL A 99 -6.37 -6.32 2.97
CA VAL A 99 -5.25 -5.89 2.10
C VAL A 99 -5.78 -5.54 0.71
N ASN A 100 -6.58 -6.43 0.12
CA ASN A 100 -7.19 -6.17 -1.20
C ASN A 100 -8.07 -4.91 -1.23
N ASP A 101 -8.82 -4.65 -0.16
CA ASP A 101 -9.64 -3.44 -0.03
C ASP A 101 -8.79 -2.17 0.08
N ILE A 102 -7.67 -2.22 0.79
CA ILE A 102 -6.69 -1.13 0.84
C ILE A 102 -6.16 -0.85 -0.57
N PHE A 103 -5.69 -1.86 -1.29
CA PHE A 103 -5.18 -1.71 -2.66
C PHE A 103 -6.23 -1.11 -3.58
N LYS A 104 -7.46 -1.67 -3.60
CA LYS A 104 -8.55 -1.18 -4.44
C LYS A 104 -8.85 0.30 -4.22
N LYS A 105 -8.67 0.80 -2.99
CA LYS A 105 -9.02 2.17 -2.62
C LYS A 105 -7.86 3.15 -2.72
N CYS A 106 -6.63 2.71 -2.42
CA CYS A 106 -5.50 3.61 -2.21
C CYS A 106 -4.43 3.53 -3.31
N MET A 107 -4.48 2.52 -4.19
CA MET A 107 -3.60 2.41 -5.37
C MET A 107 -4.30 2.93 -6.63
N PRO A 108 -3.54 3.44 -7.62
CA PRO A 108 -4.11 3.85 -8.90
C PRO A 108 -4.81 2.66 -9.56
N LEU A 109 -6.02 2.90 -10.08
CA LEU A 109 -6.72 1.92 -10.90
C LEU A 109 -6.09 1.91 -12.28
N ASN A 110 -5.76 0.71 -12.78
CA ASN A 110 -5.35 0.54 -14.16
C ASN A 110 -6.55 0.87 -15.08
N SER A 111 -6.60 2.09 -15.61
CA SER A 111 -7.71 2.57 -16.45
C SER A 111 -7.75 1.94 -17.86
N LYS A 112 -7.16 0.76 -18.06
CA LYS A 112 -7.24 -0.01 -19.32
C LYS A 112 -7.59 -1.50 -19.17
N LYS A 113 -7.82 -2.03 -17.96
CA LYS A 113 -8.33 -3.41 -17.79
C LYS A 113 -9.27 -3.51 -16.59
N GLU A 114 -10.55 -3.28 -16.82
CA GLU A 114 -11.55 -3.93 -15.97
C GLU A 114 -11.67 -5.41 -16.37
N VAL A 115 -11.80 -6.24 -15.33
CA VAL A 115 -12.20 -7.66 -15.34
C VAL A 115 -11.12 -8.66 -15.79
N ASN A 116 -10.78 -9.55 -14.84
CA ASN A 116 -9.91 -10.72 -14.93
C ASN A 116 -8.40 -10.49 -14.77
N LYS A 117 -7.89 -11.05 -13.66
CA LYS A 117 -6.52 -11.05 -13.13
C LYS A 117 -6.12 -9.70 -12.52
N ARG A 118 -6.16 -9.64 -11.18
CA ARG A 118 -5.43 -8.64 -10.39
C ARG A 118 -3.94 -8.89 -10.60
N GLN A 119 -3.43 -8.47 -11.74
CA GLN A 119 -2.00 -8.27 -11.95
C GLN A 119 -1.73 -6.86 -11.46
N PHE A 120 -0.94 -6.77 -10.40
CA PHE A 120 -0.34 -5.51 -9.97
C PHE A 120 0.30 -4.89 -11.20
N VAL A 121 -0.06 -3.64 -11.47
CA VAL A 121 0.51 -2.88 -12.57
C VAL A 121 2.00 -2.80 -12.30
N SER A 122 2.81 -3.36 -13.20
CA SER A 122 4.22 -2.97 -13.33
C SER A 122 4.20 -1.47 -13.60
N LEU A 123 4.42 -0.68 -12.56
CA LEU A 123 4.45 0.77 -12.67
C LEU A 123 5.76 1.27 -13.29
N ASN A 124 6.66 0.39 -13.72
CA ASN A 124 7.92 0.71 -14.40
C ASN A 124 8.35 -0.45 -15.31
N GLU A 125 7.99 -0.42 -16.59
CA GLU A 125 8.70 -1.23 -17.61
C GLU A 125 10.09 -0.67 -17.93
N GLU A 126 10.50 0.46 -17.32
CA GLU A 126 11.87 0.96 -17.32
C GLU A 126 12.36 1.23 -15.90
N SER A 127 12.87 0.16 -15.28
CA SER A 127 13.85 0.13 -14.17
C SER A 127 13.86 1.30 -13.17
N GLY A 128 13.09 1.19 -12.11
CA GLY A 128 13.29 1.94 -10.86
C GLY A 128 12.30 1.50 -9.79
N ASP A 129 12.75 1.33 -8.55
CA ASP A 129 11.81 1.26 -7.44
C ASP A 129 11.22 2.64 -7.15
N TRP A 130 10.27 2.75 -6.24
CA TRP A 130 9.73 4.05 -5.83
C TRP A 130 10.78 4.84 -5.02
N GLU A 131 11.46 5.77 -5.69
CA GLU A 131 12.39 6.71 -5.04
C GLU A 131 11.62 7.90 -4.45
N TYR A 132 11.43 7.89 -3.13
CA TYR A 132 10.62 8.91 -2.43
C TYR A 132 11.06 10.35 -2.74
N ASP A 133 12.36 10.62 -2.83
CA ASP A 133 12.89 11.96 -3.11
C ASP A 133 12.45 12.46 -4.50
N ASN A 134 12.46 11.58 -5.50
CA ASN A 134 11.99 11.92 -6.86
C ASN A 134 10.48 12.13 -6.88
N LEU A 135 9.72 11.28 -6.17
CA LEU A 135 8.27 11.40 -6.08
C LEU A 135 7.87 12.69 -5.35
N GLU A 136 8.56 13.05 -4.27
CA GLU A 136 8.35 14.29 -3.54
C GLU A 136 8.71 15.52 -4.39
N PHE A 137 9.84 15.46 -5.13
CA PHE A 137 10.20 16.52 -6.08
C PHE A 137 9.11 16.70 -7.15
N LEU A 138 8.58 15.62 -7.72
CA LEU A 138 7.49 15.69 -8.68
C LEU A 138 6.24 16.32 -8.07
N TRP A 139 5.89 15.93 -6.84
CA TRP A 139 4.73 16.45 -6.12
C TRP A 139 4.82 17.96 -5.86
N ASN A 140 5.95 18.42 -5.33
CA ASN A 140 6.13 19.80 -4.90
C ASN A 140 6.49 20.73 -6.06
N SER A 141 7.44 20.34 -6.92
CA SER A 141 8.03 21.24 -7.92
C SER A 141 7.26 21.23 -9.24
N ILE A 142 6.84 20.05 -9.71
CA ILE A 142 6.19 19.90 -11.02
C ILE A 142 4.68 20.05 -10.89
N LEU A 143 4.07 19.34 -9.93
CA LEU A 143 2.63 19.39 -9.69
C LEU A 143 2.21 20.59 -8.83
N LYS A 144 3.16 21.31 -8.22
CA LYS A 144 2.95 22.52 -7.41
C LYS A 144 1.93 22.31 -6.28
N ARG A 145 2.04 21.17 -5.59
CA ARG A 145 1.19 20.84 -4.45
C ARG A 145 1.89 21.28 -3.17
N ASN A 146 1.12 21.88 -2.26
CA ASN A 146 1.65 22.50 -1.03
C ASN A 146 1.36 21.67 0.22
N ASN A 147 0.62 20.58 0.08
CA ASN A 147 0.37 19.63 1.17
C ASN A 147 1.48 18.57 1.21
N ASN A 148 1.74 18.07 2.41
CA ASN A 148 2.79 17.08 2.67
C ASN A 148 2.63 15.84 1.79
N PHE A 149 3.68 15.49 1.04
CA PHE A 149 3.73 14.33 0.14
C PHE A 149 3.49 13.01 0.90
N LEU A 150 4.01 12.89 2.12
CA LEU A 150 3.90 11.67 2.91
C LEU A 150 2.45 11.33 3.30
N ASP A 151 1.56 12.33 3.37
CA ASP A 151 0.14 12.14 3.71
C ASP A 151 -0.71 11.73 2.49
N ILE A 152 -0.10 11.62 1.32
CA ILE A 152 -0.79 11.35 0.06
C ILE A 152 -0.85 9.84 -0.20
N THR A 153 -2.03 9.37 -0.60
CA THR A 153 -2.20 8.00 -1.10
C THR A 153 -1.61 7.88 -2.51
N PRO A 154 -0.99 6.74 -2.87
CA PRO A 154 -0.48 6.54 -4.23
C PRO A 154 -1.50 6.85 -5.33
N LYS A 155 -2.76 6.45 -5.14
CA LYS A 155 -3.87 6.76 -6.05
C LYS A 155 -3.95 8.26 -6.37
N ASN A 156 -4.05 9.10 -5.34
CA ASN A 156 -4.11 10.55 -5.52
C ASN A 156 -2.86 11.07 -6.25
N PHE A 157 -1.67 10.60 -5.89
CA PHE A 157 -0.44 11.04 -6.54
C PHE A 157 -0.45 10.73 -8.04
N PHE A 158 -0.67 9.48 -8.41
CA PHE A 158 -0.66 9.06 -9.82
C PHE A 158 -1.83 9.66 -10.62
N GLU A 159 -2.98 9.89 -10.00
CA GLU A 159 -4.08 10.65 -10.63
C GLU A 159 -3.64 12.09 -10.98
N GLN A 160 -2.93 12.77 -10.09
CA GLN A 160 -2.41 14.13 -10.36
C GLN A 160 -1.34 14.14 -11.45
N VAL A 161 -0.43 13.14 -11.45
CA VAL A 161 0.56 12.96 -12.53
C VAL A 161 -0.13 12.76 -13.87
N ASN A 162 -1.15 11.90 -13.93
CA ASN A 162 -1.90 11.63 -15.15
C ASN A 162 -2.65 12.87 -15.66
N VAL A 163 -3.24 13.67 -14.77
CA VAL A 163 -3.88 14.95 -15.14
C VAL A 163 -2.86 15.92 -15.72
N TYR A 164 -1.69 16.04 -15.09
CA TYR A 164 -0.61 16.90 -15.57
C TYR A 164 -0.10 16.47 -16.95
N LYS A 165 0.17 15.18 -17.16
CA LYS A 165 0.59 14.63 -18.46
C LYS A 165 -0.42 14.95 -19.56
N LYS A 166 -1.71 14.71 -19.30
CA LYS A 166 -2.81 15.00 -20.25
C LYS A 166 -2.90 16.49 -20.59
N ALA A 167 -2.82 17.37 -19.59
CA ALA A 167 -2.89 18.82 -19.80
C ALA A 167 -1.72 19.35 -20.63
N ASN A 168 -0.54 18.76 -20.49
CA ASN A 168 0.69 19.17 -21.17
C ASN A 168 1.01 18.34 -22.43
N LYS A 169 0.11 17.45 -22.87
CA LYS A 169 0.29 16.57 -24.03
C LYS A 169 1.59 15.75 -23.98
N ILE A 170 2.02 15.35 -22.78
CA ILE A 170 3.17 14.46 -22.60
C ILE A 170 2.67 13.04 -22.92
N GLN A 171 3.23 12.43 -23.96
CA GLN A 171 2.96 11.03 -24.31
C GLN A 171 3.84 10.11 -23.46
N ASP A 172 3.30 8.96 -23.04
CA ASP A 172 4.13 7.88 -22.51
C ASP A 172 4.90 7.28 -23.70
N GLU A 173 6.22 7.22 -23.62
CA GLU A 173 7.03 6.61 -24.68
C GLU A 173 6.77 5.09 -24.70
N GLU A 174 6.21 4.58 -25.79
CA GLU A 174 6.17 3.13 -26.05
C GLU A 174 7.56 2.71 -26.52
N VAL A 175 8.33 2.06 -25.64
CA VAL A 175 9.59 1.44 -26.04
C VAL A 175 9.28 0.14 -26.79
N VAL A 176 9.39 0.20 -28.11
CA VAL A 176 9.38 -0.98 -28.98
C VAL A 176 10.72 -1.69 -28.83
N ILE A 177 10.75 -2.76 -28.03
CA ILE A 177 11.89 -3.68 -28.00
C ILE A 177 11.83 -4.51 -29.29
N GLY A 178 12.79 -4.27 -30.19
CA GLY A 178 13.03 -5.07 -31.40
C GLY A 178 13.80 -6.35 -31.15
#